data_AF-A0AA36JWF1-F1
#
_entry.id   AF-A0AA36JWF1-F1
#
_cell.length_a   1.000
_cell.length_b   1.000
_cell.length_c   1.000
_cell.angle_alpha   90.00
_cell.angle_beta   90.00
_cell.angle_gamma   90.00
#
_symmetry.space_group_name_H-M   'P 1'
#
loop_
_entity.id
_entity.type
_entity.pdbx_description
1 polymer ?
#
loop_
_entity_poly.entity_id
_entity_poly.type
_entity_poly.pdbx_seq_one_letter_code
_entity_poly.pdbx_strand_id
1 'polypeptide(L)'
;MEVYKLRMIIEYQELKRRTEKLGKLLDKHLYGELDFELNCPVALLESQYYTMQAYLSILVQRAEIEHVDLDYDLVSDRSEEDY
;
A
#
# COMPACT_ATOMS: atom_id res chain seq x y z
N MET A 1 6.20 16.55 12.97
CA MET A 1 5.73 16.39 11.58
C MET A 1 4.32 16.99 11.42
N GLU A 2 3.98 17.60 10.28
CA GLU A 2 2.62 18.11 10.04
C GLU A 2 1.60 16.96 9.91
N VAL A 3 0.40 17.13 10.48
CA VAL A 3 -0.63 16.06 10.57
C VAL A 3 -1.00 15.47 9.21
N TYR A 4 -1.04 16.26 8.14
CA TYR A 4 -1.36 15.73 6.82
C TYR A 4 -0.23 14.86 6.23
N LYS A 5 1.04 15.18 6.50
CA LYS A 5 2.19 14.36 6.09
C LYS A 5 2.14 13.00 6.76
N LEU A 6 1.83 12.97 8.05
CA LEU A 6 1.62 11.73 8.81
C LEU A 6 0.50 10.87 8.20
N ARG A 7 -0.65 11.48 7.88
CA ARG A 7 -1.77 10.77 7.24
C ARG A 7 -1.37 10.19 5.89
N MET A 8 -0.59 10.92 5.10
CA MET A 8 -0.10 10.47 3.80
C MET A 8 0.85 9.28 3.91
N ILE A 9 1.76 9.29 4.90
CA ILE A 9 2.69 8.18 5.16
C ILE A 9 1.89 6.92 5.53
N ILE A 10 0.95 7.04 6.46
CA ILE A 10 0.07 5.93 6.88
C ILE A 10 -0.70 5.37 5.69
N GLU A 11 -1.34 6.25 4.91
CA GLU A 11 -2.10 5.88 3.72
C GLU A 11 -1.25 5.11 2.71
N TYR A 12 -0.05 5.63 2.38
CA TYR A 12 0.86 4.98 1.44
C TYR A 12 1.28 3.60 1.94
N GLN A 13 1.69 3.48 3.20
CA GLN A 13 2.18 2.21 3.76
C GLN A 13 1.08 1.14 3.82
N GLU A 14 -0.14 1.53 4.20
CA GLU A 14 -1.29 0.62 4.20
C GLU A 14 -1.68 0.19 2.80
N LEU A 15 -1.75 1.14 1.86
CA LEU A 15 -2.08 0.86 0.46
C LEU A 15 -1.03 -0.05 -0.18
N LYS A 16 0.26 0.20 0.05
CA LYS A 16 1.38 -0.61 -0.47
C LYS A 16 1.25 -2.06 0.01
N ARG A 17 1.10 -2.26 1.32
CA ARG A 17 0.92 -3.60 1.92
C ARG A 17 -0.30 -4.33 1.35
N ARG A 18 -1.43 -3.63 1.14
CA ARG A 18 -2.64 -4.22 0.55
C ARG A 18 -2.44 -4.57 -0.93
N THR A 19 -1.77 -3.70 -1.69
CA THR A 19 -1.46 -3.91 -3.11
C THR A 19 -0.56 -5.13 -3.29
N GLU A 20 0.49 -5.26 -2.48
CA GLU A 20 1.40 -6.42 -2.50
C GLU A 20 0.66 -7.74 -2.20
N LYS A 21 -0.24 -7.74 -1.22
CA LYS A 21 -1.06 -8.92 -0.89
C LYS A 21 -2.01 -9.30 -2.03
N LEU A 22 -2.65 -8.31 -2.64
CA LEU A 22 -3.54 -8.53 -3.78
C LEU A 22 -2.77 -9.06 -5.00
N GLY A 23 -1.59 -8.48 -5.29
CA GLY A 23 -0.70 -8.96 -6.36
C GLY A 23 -0.32 -10.43 -6.16
N LYS A 24 0.12 -10.81 -4.95
CA LYS A 24 0.43 -12.22 -4.63
C LYS A 24 -0.76 -13.16 -4.80
N LEU A 25 -1.98 -12.69 -4.48
CA LEU A 25 -3.20 -13.47 -4.70
C LEU A 25 -3.48 -13.65 -6.19
N LEU A 26 -3.31 -12.61 -7.01
CA LEU A 26 -3.45 -12.67 -8.46
C LEU A 26 -2.38 -13.57 -9.10
N ASP A 27 -1.13 -13.50 -8.65
CA ASP A 27 -0.05 -14.38 -9.12
C ASP A 27 -0.38 -15.85 -8.83
N LYS A 28 -0.78 -16.18 -7.60
CA LYS A 28 -1.20 -17.54 -7.24
C LYS A 28 -2.39 -18.01 -8.09
N HIS A 29 -3.35 -17.12 -8.36
CA HIS A 29 -4.46 -17.45 -9.25
C HIS A 29 -3.97 -17.78 -10.65
N LEU A 30 -3.08 -16.96 -11.21
CA LEU A 30 -2.51 -17.14 -12.56
C LEU A 30 -1.73 -18.46 -12.70
N TYR A 31 -0.99 -18.85 -11.67
CA TYR A 31 -0.22 -20.11 -11.66
C TYR A 31 -1.03 -21.34 -11.23
N GLY A 32 -2.32 -21.18 -10.89
CA GLY A 32 -3.15 -22.28 -10.40
C GLY A 32 -2.74 -22.80 -9.02
N GLU A 33 -2.10 -21.97 -8.21
CA GLU A 33 -1.59 -22.29 -6.86
C GLU A 33 -2.56 -21.90 -5.74
N LEU A 34 -3.71 -21.32 -6.06
CA LEU A 34 -4.75 -21.03 -5.09
C LEU A 34 -5.41 -22.32 -4.60
N ASP A 35 -5.47 -22.49 -3.28
CA ASP A 35 -6.14 -23.57 -2.58
C ASP A 35 -7.65 -23.33 -2.40
N PHE A 36 -8.18 -22.22 -2.94
CA PHE A 36 -9.58 -21.84 -2.87
C PHE A 36 -10.06 -21.15 -4.16
N GLU A 37 -11.38 -21.15 -4.37
CA GLU A 37 -12.03 -20.41 -5.45
C GLU A 37 -12.31 -18.96 -5.04
N LEU A 38 -12.06 -18.03 -5.96
CA LEU A 38 -12.35 -16.61 -5.74
C LEU A 38 -13.86 -16.35 -5.90
N ASN A 39 -14.49 -15.82 -4.85
CA ASN A 39 -15.87 -15.35 -4.92
C ASN A 39 -16.03 -14.08 -5.79
N CYS A 40 -14.95 -13.33 -5.97
CA CYS A 40 -14.92 -12.09 -6.76
C CYS A 40 -14.38 -12.38 -8.16
N PRO A 41 -14.97 -11.81 -9.23
CA PRO A 41 -14.41 -11.91 -10.57
C PRO A 41 -12.95 -11.43 -10.61
N VAL A 42 -12.06 -12.26 -11.17
CA VAL A 42 -10.62 -11.98 -11.24
C VAL A 42 -10.34 -10.65 -11.94
N ALA A 43 -11.04 -10.35 -13.03
CA ALA A 43 -10.89 -9.08 -13.76
C ALA A 43 -11.19 -7.83 -12.88
N LEU A 44 -12.09 -7.96 -11.90
CA LEU A 44 -12.37 -6.86 -10.97
C LEU A 44 -11.22 -6.70 -9.95
N LEU A 45 -10.64 -7.81 -9.49
CA LEU A 45 -9.47 -7.81 -8.62
C LEU A 45 -8.23 -7.25 -9.34
N GLU A 46 -8.05 -7.56 -10.62
CA GLU A 46 -7.00 -6.97 -11.46
C GLU A 46 -7.19 -5.47 -11.64
N SER A 47 -8.42 -5.03 -11.94
CA SER A 47 -8.77 -3.60 -12.04
C SER A 47 -8.49 -2.86 -10.73
N GLN A 48 -8.84 -3.49 -9.60
CA GLN A 48 -8.52 -2.98 -8.27
C GLN A 48 -7.00 -2.86 -8.08
N TYR A 49 -6.24 -3.90 -8.40
CA TYR A 49 -4.78 -3.91 -8.28
C TYR A 49 -4.13 -2.78 -9.08
N TYR A 50 -4.47 -2.63 -10.35
CA TYR A 50 -3.93 -1.56 -11.20
C TYR A 50 -4.30 -0.17 -10.68
N THR A 51 -5.54 0.01 -10.20
CA THR A 51 -5.96 1.28 -9.59
C THR A 51 -5.15 1.61 -8.35
N MET A 52 -4.88 0.62 -7.49
CA MET A 52 -4.05 0.79 -6.30
C MET A 52 -2.59 1.12 -6.65
N GLN A 53 -2.02 0.47 -7.68
CA GLN A 53 -0.68 0.80 -8.19
C GLN A 53 -0.59 2.23 -8.74
N ALA A 54 -1.58 2.63 -9.55
CA ALA A 54 -1.66 4.00 -10.06
C ALA A 54 -1.74 5.01 -8.91
N TYR A 55 -2.53 4.71 -7.87
CA TYR A 55 -2.64 5.60 -6.72
C TYR A 55 -1.35 5.65 -5.88
N LEU A 56 -0.65 4.52 -5.70
CA LEU A 56 0.70 4.53 -5.10
C LEU A 56 1.67 5.43 -5.86
N SER A 57 1.66 5.38 -7.21
CA SER A 57 2.50 6.25 -8.03
C SER A 57 2.17 7.74 -7.83
N ILE A 58 0.89 8.09 -7.66
CA ILE A 58 0.48 9.45 -7.33
C ILE A 58 1.00 9.87 -5.96
N LEU A 59 0.91 9.00 -4.94
CA LEU A 59 1.42 9.29 -3.60
C LEU A 59 2.94 9.49 -3.58
N VAL A 60 3.69 8.70 -4.36
CA VAL A 60 5.15 8.88 -4.51
C VAL A 60 5.48 10.24 -5.12
N GLN A 61 4.85 10.62 -6.24
CA GLN A 61 5.06 11.92 -6.87
C GLN A 61 4.69 13.08 -5.94
N ARG A 62 3.57 12.95 -5.22
CA ARG A 62 3.17 13.95 -4.21
C ARG A 62 4.21 14.05 -3.10
N ALA A 63 4.78 12.94 -2.64
CA ALA A 63 5.76 12.94 -1.57
C ALA A 63 7.04 13.65 -1.98
N GLU A 64 7.46 13.49 -3.24
CA GLU A 64 8.59 14.23 -3.82
C GLU A 64 8.34 15.75 -3.83
N ILE A 65 7.15 16.18 -4.27
CA ILE A 65 6.75 17.60 -4.35
C ILE A 65 6.56 18.22 -2.96
N GLU A 66 5.93 17.49 -2.05
CA GLU A 66 5.55 17.96 -0.70
C GLU A 66 6.68 17.72 0.34
N HIS A 67 7.81 17.15 -0.11
CA HIS A 67 8.95 16.76 0.73
C HIS A 67 8.50 15.93 1.94
N VAL A 68 7.90 14.78 1.66
CA VAL A 68 7.42 13.79 2.62
C VAL A 68 8.24 12.51 2.48
N ASP A 69 8.81 12.02 3.57
CA ASP A 69 9.46 10.70 3.60
C ASP A 69 8.40 9.62 3.83
N LEU A 70 8.12 8.84 2.79
CA LEU A 70 7.11 7.77 2.83
C LEU A 70 7.57 6.51 3.59
N ASP A 71 8.88 6.34 3.75
CA ASP A 71 9.47 5.22 4.48
C ASP A 71 9.74 5.56 5.95
N TYR A 72 9.25 6.72 6.42
CA TYR A 72 9.35 7.14 7.81
C TYR A 72 8.78 6.08 8.75
N ASP A 73 9.62 5.60 9.67
CA ASP A 73 9.24 4.61 10.67
C ASP A 73 8.53 5.30 11.85
N LEU A 74 7.21 5.16 11.86
CA LEU A 74 6.36 5.70 12.92
C LEU A 74 6.46 4.93 14.25
N VAL A 75 7.06 3.73 14.24
CA VAL A 75 7.17 2.88 15.43
C VAL A 75 8.41 3.24 16.24
N SER A 76 9.54 3.52 15.59
CA SER A 76 10.77 3.93 16.27
C SER A 76 10.63 5.28 16.98
N ASP A 77 9.90 6.22 16.38
CA ASP A 77 9.73 7.59 16.89
C ASP A 77 8.88 7.69 18.17
N ARG A 78 8.03 6.68 18.42
CA ARG A 78 7.20 6.63 19.65
C ARG A 78 7.95 6.10 20.87
N SER A 79 9.13 5.51 20.69
CA SER A 79 9.89 4.91 21.80
C SER A 79 10.81 5.89 22.53
N GLU A 80 11.00 7.11 22.02
CA GLU A 80 11.85 8.13 22.67
C GLU A 80 11.09 9.05 23.64
N GLU A 81 9.75 9.04 23.65
CA GLU A 81 8.96 9.92 24.53
C GLU A 81 8.48 9.26 25.84
N ASP A 82 8.81 7.98 26.08
CA ASP A 82 8.34 7.19 27.24
C ASP A 82 9.41 6.92 28.33
N TYR A 83 10.45 7.77 28.46
CA TYR A 83 11.44 7.69 29.57
C TYR A 83 11.68 9.03 30.28
#